data_AF-A0AA38CUV1-F1
#
_entry.id   AF-A0AA38CUV1-F1
#
_cell.length_a   1.000
_cell.length_b   1.000
_cell.length_c   1.000
_cell.angle_alpha   90.00
_cell.angle_beta   90.00
_cell.angle_gamma   90.00
#
_symmetry.space_group_name_H-M   'P 1'
#
loop_
_entity.id
_entity.type
_entity.pdbx_description
1 polymer ?
#
loop_
_entity_poly.entity_id
_entity_poly.type
_entity_poly.pdbx_seq_one_letter_code
_entity_poly.pdbx_strand_id
1 'polypeptide(L)' 'MRHHADPHALGHGRFNIKYYLVAMTFIVFDIEVVFLYPWAVAFSDLAVFGLVAMLGFIALITVPYIYEWRRGALDWD' A
#
# COMPACT_ATOMS: atom_id res chain seq x y z
N MET A 1 -37.70 -36.22 -18.33
CA MET A 1 -36.85 -35.08 -18.72
C MET A 1 -36.44 -34.35 -17.44
N ARG A 2 -35.23 -34.61 -16.90
CA ARG A 2 -34.73 -33.97 -15.67
C ARG A 2 -33.70 -32.91 -16.07
N HIS A 3 -34.09 -31.64 -16.01
CA HIS A 3 -33.17 -30.52 -16.09
C HIS A 3 -32.23 -30.59 -14.88
N HIS A 4 -30.99 -31.03 -15.10
CA HIS A 4 -29.90 -30.74 -14.18
C HIS A 4 -29.57 -29.27 -14.40
N ALA A 5 -29.95 -28.42 -13.45
CA ALA A 5 -29.43 -27.07 -13.38
C ALA A 5 -28.06 -27.18 -12.71
N ASP A 6 -27.01 -26.92 -13.46
CA ASP A 6 -25.64 -26.95 -12.97
C ASP A 6 -25.44 -25.72 -12.05
N PRO A 7 -25.19 -25.86 -10.74
CA PRO A 7 -25.18 -24.72 -9.82
C PRO A 7 -23.82 -24.00 -9.75
N HIS A 8 -23.00 -24.04 -10.82
CA HIS A 8 -21.60 -23.59 -10.76
C HIS A 8 -21.25 -22.37 -11.62
N ALA A 9 -22.22 -21.64 -12.16
CA ALA A 9 -21.95 -20.40 -12.89
C ALA A 9 -22.10 -19.12 -12.04
N LEU A 10 -21.89 -19.20 -10.71
CA LEU A 10 -21.87 -18.02 -9.85
C LEU A 10 -20.56 -17.24 -10.04
N GLY A 11 -20.55 -16.42 -11.10
CA GLY A 11 -19.86 -15.14 -11.17
C GLY A 11 -18.40 -15.12 -10.75
N HIS A 12 -17.49 -15.46 -11.66
CA HIS A 12 -16.17 -14.83 -11.70
C HIS A 12 -16.35 -13.35 -12.10
N GLY A 13 -16.88 -12.55 -11.18
CA GLY A 13 -16.95 -11.11 -11.30
C GLY A 13 -15.53 -10.57 -11.45
N ARG A 14 -15.33 -9.63 -12.37
CA ARG A 14 -14.04 -8.96 -12.56
C ARG A 14 -13.66 -8.29 -11.23
N PHE A 15 -12.72 -8.85 -10.49
CA PHE A 15 -12.16 -8.21 -9.30
C PHE A 15 -11.52 -6.90 -9.73
N ASN A 16 -11.92 -5.81 -9.07
CA ASN A 16 -11.39 -4.50 -9.37
C ASN A 16 -9.94 -4.40 -8.85
N ILE A 17 -9.01 -4.06 -9.74
CA ILE A 17 -7.58 -3.93 -9.39
C ILE A 17 -7.34 -2.88 -8.30
N LYS A 18 -8.28 -1.94 -8.11
CA LYS A 18 -8.28 -0.94 -7.03
C LYS A 18 -8.09 -1.57 -5.64
N TYR A 19 -8.72 -2.72 -5.36
CA TYR A 19 -8.57 -3.40 -4.06
C TYR A 19 -7.14 -3.89 -3.81
N TYR A 20 -6.47 -4.38 -4.86
CA TYR A 20 -5.07 -4.80 -4.78
C TYR A 20 -4.14 -3.62 -4.56
N LEU A 21 -4.36 -2.51 -5.28
CA LEU A 21 -3.55 -1.30 -5.13
C LEU A 21 -3.63 -0.77 -3.69
N VAL A 22 -4.83 -0.61 -3.13
CA VAL A 22 -5.01 -0.17 -1.74
C VAL A 22 -4.32 -1.11 -0.75
N ALA A 23 -4.43 -2.43 -0.94
CA ALA A 23 -3.77 -3.39 -0.07
C ALA A 23 -2.23 -3.31 -0.15
N MET A 24 -1.69 -3.17 -1.37
CA MET A 24 -0.25 -3.01 -1.60
C MET A 24 0.26 -1.71 -0.95
N THR A 25 -0.44 -0.60 -1.14
CA THR A 25 -0.10 0.70 -0.54
C THR A 25 -0.13 0.61 0.98
N PHE A 26 -1.13 -0.06 1.57
CA PHE A 26 -1.20 -0.29 3.01
C PHE A 26 -0.01 -1.09 3.54
N ILE A 27 0.38 -2.17 2.86
CA ILE A 27 1.55 -2.98 3.25
C ILE A 27 2.83 -2.14 3.21
N VAL A 28 3.03 -1.35 2.16
CA VAL A 28 4.23 -0.50 2.03
C VAL A 28 4.27 0.56 3.13
N PHE A 29 3.14 1.20 3.42
CA PHE A 29 3.03 2.18 4.50
C PHE A 29 3.26 1.57 5.89
N ASP A 30 2.69 0.38 6.15
CA ASP A 30 2.91 -0.33 7.42
C ASP A 30 4.40 -0.66 7.61
N ILE A 31 5.06 -1.12 6.55
CA ILE A 31 6.51 -1.36 6.54
C ILE A 31 7.30 -0.06 6.81
N GLU A 32 6.91 1.06 6.21
CA GLU A 32 7.53 2.37 6.47
C GLU A 32 7.48 2.74 7.97
N VAL A 33 6.34 2.53 8.63
CA VAL A 33 6.17 2.78 10.07
C VAL A 33 7.02 1.83 10.91
N VAL A 34 7.12 0.56 10.52
CA VAL A 34 7.99 -0.42 11.19
C VAL A 34 9.46 0.01 11.13
N PHE A 35 9.92 0.64 10.04
CA PHE A 35 11.27 1.18 9.93
C PHE A 35 11.46 2.50 10.69
N LEU A 36 10.41 3.32 10.80
CA LEU A 36 10.42 4.54 11.60
C LEU A 36 10.61 4.27 13.09
N TYR A 37 10.06 3.18 13.61
CA TYR A 37 10.11 2.84 15.03
C TYR A 37 11.55 2.70 15.60
N PRO A 38 12.44 1.82 15.07
CA PRO A 38 13.79 1.69 15.59
C PRO A 38 14.62 2.96 15.40
N TRP A 39 14.38 3.72 14.33
CA TRP A 39 15.03 5.01 14.13
C TRP A 39 14.60 6.03 15.19
N ALA A 40 13.30 6.09 15.52
CA ALA A 40 12.78 6.98 16.55
C ALA A 40 13.34 6.64 17.93
N VAL A 41 13.49 5.34 18.23
CA VAL A 41 14.11 4.86 19.48
C VAL A 41 15.60 5.22 19.52
N ALA A 42 16.32 5.15 18.41
CA ALA A 42 17.74 5.46 18.31
C ALA A 42 18.04 6.95 17.98
N PHE A 43 17.03 7.82 17.98
CA PHE A 43 17.13 9.19 17.49
C PHE A 43 18.24 10.01 18.17
N SER A 44 18.48 9.78 19.46
CA SER A 44 19.53 10.46 20.24
C SER A 44 20.94 10.24 19.69
N ASP A 45 21.17 9.09 19.06
CA ASP A 45 22.52 8.64 18.69
C ASP A 45 22.84 8.98 17.23
N LEU A 46 21.83 9.09 16.38
CA LEU A 46 22.00 9.37 14.94
C LEU A 46 22.04 10.87 14.60
N ALA A 47 21.56 11.74 15.50
CA ALA A 47 21.55 13.20 15.34
C ALA A 47 21.06 13.66 13.93
N VAL A 48 21.73 14.64 13.32
CA VAL A 48 21.35 15.22 12.02
C VAL A 48 21.45 14.23 10.86
N PHE A 49 22.38 13.28 10.93
CA PHE A 49 22.52 12.25 9.90
C PHE A 49 21.29 11.34 9.86
N GLY A 50 20.80 10.90 11.02
CA GLY A 50 19.56 10.15 11.14
C GLY A 50 18.37 10.92 10.58
N LEU A 51 18.29 12.22 10.83
CA LEU A 51 17.23 13.08 10.31
C LEU A 51 17.21 13.11 8.77
N VAL A 52 18.36 13.36 8.14
CA VAL A 52 18.45 13.42 6.67
C VAL A 52 18.17 12.06 6.04
N ALA A 53 18.70 10.99 6.64
CA ALA A 53 18.45 9.64 6.16
C ALA A 53 16.95 9.28 6.23
N MET A 54 16.28 9.63 7.32
CA MET A 54 14.86 9.35 7.49
C MET A 54 13.97 10.21 6.58
N LEU A 55 14.29 11.50 6.41
CA LEU A 55 13.61 12.35 5.45
C LEU A 55 13.77 11.83 4.01
N GLY A 56 14.96 11.32 3.67
CA GLY A 56 15.21 10.68 2.38
C GLY A 56 14.38 9.40 2.18
N PHE A 57 14.27 8.57 3.22
CA PHE A 57 13.46 7.35 3.21
C PHE A 57 11.96 7.65 3.01
N ILE A 58 11.40 8.57 3.81
CA ILE A 58 10.01 9.01 3.70
C ILE A 58 9.74 9.59 2.30
N ALA A 59 10.63 10.46 1.81
CA ALA A 59 10.48 11.06 0.48
C ALA A 59 10.47 9.99 -0.63
N LEU A 60 11.32 8.97 -0.52
CA LEU A 60 11.43 7.90 -1.51
C LEU A 60 10.14 7.06 -1.62
N ILE A 61 9.46 6.79 -0.50
CA ILE A 61 8.19 6.03 -0.47
C ILE A 61 6.99 6.94 -0.78
N THR A 62 7.04 8.20 -0.35
CA THR A 62 5.95 9.17 -0.58
C THR A 62 5.78 9.52 -2.06
N VAL A 63 6.86 9.56 -2.85
CA VAL A 63 6.79 9.84 -4.30
C VAL A 63 5.90 8.84 -5.07
N PRO A 64 6.10 7.51 -4.97
CA PRO A 64 5.21 6.53 -5.59
C PRO A 64 3.79 6.59 -5.04
N TYR A 65 3.60 6.86 -3.75
CA TYR A 65 2.26 7.05 -3.16
C TYR A 65 1.50 8.21 -3.82
N ILE A 66 2.15 9.37 -3.96
CA ILE A 66 1.57 10.55 -4.64
C ILE A 66 1.25 10.22 -6.10
N TYR A 67 2.10 9.44 -6.76
CA TYR A 67 1.89 9.04 -8.15
C TYR A 67 0.67 8.11 -8.33
N GLU A 68 0.51 7.12 -7.45
CA GLU A 68 -0.67 6.25 -7.42
C GLU A 68 -1.95 7.05 -7.19
N TRP A 69 -1.91 7.99 -6.24
CA TRP A 69 -3.04 8.87 -5.96
C TRP A 69 -3.40 9.73 -7.17
N ARG A 70 -2.42 10.37 -7.83
CA ARG A 70 -2.67 11.19 -9.03
C ARG A 70 -3.19 10.40 -10.22
N ARG A 71 -2.94 9.09 -10.28
CA ARG A 71 -3.48 8.20 -11.33
C ARG A 71 -4.89 7.70 -11.05
N GLY A 72 -5.53 8.12 -9.96
CA GLY A 72 -6.89 7.71 -9.62
C GLY A 72 -6.95 6.26 -9.12
N ALA A 73 -5.84 5.71 -8.63
CA ALA A 73 -5.81 4.36 -8.03
C ALA A 73 -6.75 4.25 -6.81
N LEU A 74 -7.05 5.39 -6.18
CA LEU A 74 -7.87 5.51 -4.97
C LEU A 74 -9.27 6.09 -5.23
N ASP A 75 -9.66 6.36 -6.48
CA ASP A 75 -11.01 6.86 -6.80
C ASP A 75 -12.04 5.73 -6.85
N TRP A 76 -13.21 5.94 -6.27
CA TRP A 76 -14.24 4.90 -6.03
C TRP A 76 -15.52 5.05 -6.87
N ASP A 77 -15.43 5.70 -8.03
CA ASP A 77 -16.46 5.66 -9.09
C ASP A 77 -16.22 4.54 -10.10
#